data_AF-A0A0F8ZZZ0-F1
#
_entry.id   AF-A0A0F8ZZZ0-F1
#
_cell.length_a   1.000
_cell.length_b   1.000
_cell.length_c   1.000
_cell.angle_alpha   90.00
_cell.angle_beta   90.00
_cell.angle_gamma   90.00
#
_symmetry.space_group_name_H-M   'P 1'
#
loop_
_entity.id
_entity.type
_entity.pdbx_description
1 polymer ?
#
loop_
_entity_poly.entity_id
_entity_poly.type
_entity_poly.pdbx_seq_one_letter_code
_entity_poly.pdbx_strand_id
1 'polypeptide(L)'
;IAPDDDLRLVALQAGFRVDAGAFPGGMIGPGCMCIFSCYDFPNARVDGYDVLDNKPKTQAYRAPGATQAAYACESVVDELAEKWNVIAVMAKPFSPRELLKKVDEVLSGETAAT
;
A
#
# COMPACT_ATOMS: atom_id res chain seq x y z
N ILE A 1 4.87 -6.68 5.99
CA ILE A 1 3.72 -7.15 5.20
C ILE A 1 3.63 -8.66 5.41
N ALA A 2 2.50 -9.14 5.93
CA ALA A 2 2.27 -10.56 6.19
C ALA A 2 0.95 -10.97 5.55
N PRO A 3 0.96 -11.96 4.65
CA PRO A 3 -0.26 -12.54 4.11
C PRO A 3 -0.50 -13.98 4.57
N ASP A 4 -1.69 -14.50 4.27
CA ASP A 4 -2.12 -15.88 4.57
C ASP A 4 -1.77 -16.89 3.46
N ASP A 5 -2.19 -18.14 3.63
CA ASP A 5 -1.96 -19.24 2.68
C ASP A 5 -2.67 -19.02 1.32
N ASP A 6 -3.66 -18.13 1.28
CA ASP A 6 -4.38 -17.70 0.08
C ASP A 6 -3.80 -16.44 -0.56
N LEU A 7 -2.66 -15.95 -0.06
CA LEU A 7 -1.95 -14.76 -0.52
C LEU A 7 -2.72 -13.45 -0.27
N ARG A 8 -3.62 -13.43 0.71
CA ARG A 8 -4.32 -12.22 1.14
C ARG A 8 -3.51 -11.52 2.22
N LEU A 9 -3.34 -10.21 2.10
CA LEU A 9 -2.61 -9.42 3.09
C LEU A 9 -3.40 -9.36 4.41
N VAL A 10 -2.87 -9.92 5.49
CA VAL A 10 -3.55 -9.98 6.81
C VAL A 10 -3.03 -8.94 7.80
N ALA A 11 -1.77 -8.52 7.66
CA ALA A 11 -1.18 -7.48 8.50
C ALA A 11 -0.12 -6.66 7.77
N LEU A 12 -0.21 -5.33 7.89
CA LEU A 12 0.75 -4.38 7.32
C LEU A 12 1.35 -3.52 8.43
N GLN A 13 2.67 -3.32 8.37
CA GLN A 13 3.36 -2.43 9.29
C GLN A 13 4.39 -1.62 8.51
N ALA A 14 4.41 -0.31 8.74
CA ALA A 14 5.40 0.58 8.17
C ALA A 14 5.87 1.62 9.18
N GLY A 15 7.16 1.94 9.12
CA GLY A 15 7.75 3.09 9.79
C GLY A 15 8.18 4.10 8.74
N PHE A 16 7.63 5.31 8.81
CA PHE A 16 7.86 6.35 7.82
C PHE A 16 8.55 7.54 8.48
N ARG A 17 9.78 7.84 8.08
CA ARG A 17 10.57 8.97 8.59
C ARG A 17 10.82 9.92 7.44
N VAL A 18 10.26 11.12 7.52
CA VAL A 18 10.40 12.12 6.46
C VAL A 18 11.20 13.30 6.96
N ASP A 19 12.01 13.84 6.08
CA ASP A 19 12.73 15.07 6.30
C ASP A 19 11.79 16.27 6.11
N ALA A 20 11.59 17.03 7.18
CA ALA A 20 10.82 18.28 7.18
C ALA A 20 11.70 19.53 6.97
N GLY A 21 13.03 19.40 7.04
CA GLY A 21 13.99 20.49 7.03
C GLY A 21 13.97 21.31 8.33
N ALA A 22 14.34 22.59 8.24
CA ALA A 22 14.54 23.46 9.39
C ALA A 22 13.27 23.85 10.18
N PHE A 23 12.07 23.58 9.65
CA PHE A 23 10.81 24.03 10.25
C PHE A 23 9.75 22.93 10.23
N PRO A 24 8.86 22.88 11.24
CA PRO A 24 7.79 21.88 11.30
C PRO A 24 6.76 22.02 10.18
N GLY A 25 6.00 20.95 9.99
CA GLY A 25 4.97 20.83 8.95
C GLY A 25 5.51 20.16 7.69
N GLY A 26 6.13 19.00 7.85
CA GLY A 26 6.55 18.14 6.74
C GLY A 26 5.37 17.41 6.11
N MET A 27 5.69 16.48 5.19
CA MET A 27 4.71 15.78 4.36
C MET A 27 4.44 14.37 4.88
N ILE A 28 4.51 14.18 6.21
CA ILE A 28 4.32 12.88 6.84
C ILE A 28 2.88 12.39 6.73
N GLY A 29 1.90 13.25 6.99
CA GLY A 29 0.48 12.88 7.05
C GLY A 29 0.00 12.18 5.77
N PRO A 30 0.15 12.82 4.59
CA PRO A 30 -0.22 12.21 3.32
C PRO A 30 0.56 10.91 3.02
N GLY A 31 1.86 10.85 3.33
CA GLY A 31 2.65 9.64 3.14
C GLY A 31 2.16 8.45 3.98
N CYS A 32 1.83 8.69 5.25
CA CYS A 32 1.27 7.67 6.14
C CYS A 32 -0.13 7.22 5.70
N MET A 33 -0.95 8.10 5.15
CA MET A 33 -2.28 7.73 4.62
C MET A 33 -2.18 6.88 3.36
N CYS A 34 -1.23 7.16 2.48
CA CYS A 34 -1.15 6.52 1.16
C CYS A 34 -0.34 5.22 1.14
N ILE A 35 0.45 4.90 2.16
CA ILE A 35 1.40 3.77 2.10
C ILE A 35 0.75 2.41 1.80
N PHE A 36 -0.48 2.18 2.28
CA PHE A 36 -1.21 0.94 2.04
C PHE A 36 -2.48 1.12 1.21
N SER A 37 -2.76 2.32 0.68
CA SER A 37 -4.08 2.66 0.11
C SER A 37 -4.49 1.82 -1.11
N CYS A 38 -3.55 1.12 -1.74
CA CYS A 38 -3.81 0.27 -2.92
C CYS A 38 -4.19 -1.18 -2.57
N TYR A 39 -4.20 -1.55 -1.29
CA TYR A 39 -4.38 -2.92 -0.82
C TYR A 39 -5.49 -3.01 0.22
N ASP A 40 -6.18 -4.15 0.24
CA ASP A 40 -7.09 -4.51 1.34
C ASP A 40 -6.33 -5.26 2.43
N PHE A 41 -6.57 -4.88 3.69
CA PHE A 41 -5.95 -5.48 4.85
C PHE A 41 -6.84 -5.31 6.08
N PRO A 42 -6.96 -6.34 6.94
CA PRO A 42 -7.75 -6.24 8.16
C PRO A 42 -6.99 -5.53 9.30
N ASN A 43 -5.65 -5.50 9.24
CA ASN A 43 -4.82 -4.90 10.29
C ASN A 43 -3.68 -4.07 9.67
N ALA A 44 -3.56 -2.80 10.07
CA ALA A 44 -2.41 -1.99 9.75
C ALA A 44 -1.93 -1.12 10.90
N ARG A 45 -0.62 -0.89 10.94
CA ARG A 45 0.02 0.08 11.81
C ARG A 45 1.04 0.90 11.02
N VAL A 46 0.91 2.21 11.07
CA VAL A 46 1.86 3.14 10.45
C VAL A 46 2.36 4.10 11.51
N ASP A 47 3.66 4.05 11.80
CA ASP A 47 4.31 5.00 12.71
C ASP A 47 5.07 6.04 11.87
N GLY A 48 4.63 7.29 11.93
CA GLY A 48 5.15 8.40 11.12
C GLY A 48 5.93 9.43 11.94
N TYR A 49 7.07 9.87 11.44
CA TYR A 49 7.93 10.88 12.08
C TYR A 49 8.35 11.98 11.10
N ASP A 50 8.02 13.22 11.42
CA ASP A 50 8.66 14.40 10.84
C ASP A 50 10.01 14.63 11.54
N VAL A 51 11.10 14.56 10.78
CA VAL A 51 12.45 14.78 11.27
C VAL A 51 12.90 16.18 10.88
N LEU A 52 13.21 17.00 11.89
CA LEU A 52 13.77 18.33 11.69
C LEU A 52 15.28 18.24 11.59
N ASP A 53 15.84 18.96 10.62
CA ASP A 53 17.28 19.05 10.43
C ASP A 53 17.70 20.43 9.87
N ASN A 54 18.98 20.58 9.51
CA ASN A 54 19.52 21.86 9.07
C ASN A 54 19.27 22.19 7.59
N LYS A 55 18.54 21.36 6.83
CA LYS A 55 18.22 21.65 5.42
C LYS A 55 17.10 22.68 5.28
N PRO A 56 16.96 23.31 4.10
CA PRO A 56 15.81 24.14 3.78
C PRO A 56 14.49 23.40 4.03
N LYS A 57 13.44 24.14 4.40
CA LYS A 57 12.12 23.57 4.66
C LYS A 57 11.64 22.74 3.48
N THR A 58 11.33 21.47 3.74
CA THR A 58 10.70 20.61 2.74
C THR A 58 9.27 21.09 2.51
N GLN A 59 8.85 21.13 1.25
CA GLN A 59 7.52 21.58 0.85
C GLN A 59 6.83 20.53 -0.03
N ALA A 60 5.53 20.68 -0.21
CA ALA A 60 4.75 19.77 -1.03
C ALA A 60 5.26 19.77 -2.48
N TYR A 61 5.50 18.56 -3.01
CA TYR A 61 5.82 18.34 -4.40
C TYR A 61 4.99 17.16 -4.93
N ARG A 62 4.23 17.41 -6.00
CA ARG A 62 3.39 16.47 -6.80
C ARG A 62 3.05 15.14 -6.09
N ALA A 63 1.90 15.13 -5.40
CA ALA A 63 1.48 14.04 -4.50
C ALA A 63 2.46 13.87 -3.30
N PRO A 64 2.49 14.85 -2.38
CA PRO A 64 3.49 14.94 -1.33
C PRO A 64 3.48 13.69 -0.44
N GLY A 65 4.63 13.04 -0.25
CA GLY A 65 4.76 11.84 0.59
C GLY A 65 4.21 10.55 -0.02
N ALA A 66 3.19 10.65 -0.88
CA ALA A 66 2.51 9.49 -1.47
C ALA A 66 3.40 8.73 -2.47
N THR A 67 4.23 9.43 -3.25
CA THR A 67 5.13 8.79 -4.22
C THR A 67 6.21 7.96 -3.52
N GLN A 68 6.80 8.48 -2.45
CA GLN A 68 7.78 7.74 -1.63
C GLN A 68 7.14 6.55 -0.92
N ALA A 69 5.93 6.75 -0.37
CA ALA A 69 5.18 5.70 0.31
C ALA A 69 4.78 4.57 -0.65
N ALA A 70 4.27 4.92 -1.84
CA ALA A 70 3.90 3.95 -2.88
C ALA A 70 5.11 3.15 -3.35
N TYR A 71 6.24 3.81 -3.64
CA TYR A 71 7.46 3.12 -4.01
C TYR A 71 7.90 2.11 -2.93
N ALA A 72 7.95 2.53 -1.67
CA ALA A 72 8.34 1.67 -0.56
C ALA A 72 7.41 0.45 -0.41
N CYS A 73 6.08 0.63 -0.53
CA CYS A 73 5.15 -0.48 -0.41
C CYS A 73 5.21 -1.44 -1.61
N GLU A 74 5.17 -0.90 -2.83
CA GLU A 74 5.11 -1.70 -4.05
C GLU A 74 6.40 -2.50 -4.24
N SER A 75 7.58 -1.94 -3.89
CA SER A 75 8.83 -2.70 -3.92
C SER A 75 8.82 -3.92 -3.00
N VAL A 76 8.28 -3.80 -1.78
CA VAL A 76 8.15 -4.95 -0.86
C VAL A 76 7.16 -5.98 -1.39
N VAL A 77 6.09 -5.52 -2.04
CA VAL A 77 5.09 -6.42 -2.64
C VAL A 77 5.68 -7.19 -3.83
N ASP A 78 6.48 -6.53 -4.67
CA ASP A 78 7.20 -7.17 -5.77
C ASP A 78 8.20 -8.21 -5.24
N GLU A 79 9.01 -7.88 -4.22
CA GLU A 79 9.94 -8.82 -3.58
C GLU A 79 9.23 -10.06 -3.00
N LEU A 80 8.06 -9.87 -2.40
CA LEU A 80 7.25 -10.98 -1.88
C LEU A 80 6.67 -11.83 -3.01
N ALA A 81 6.23 -11.22 -4.11
CA ALA A 81 5.72 -11.93 -5.27
C ALA A 81 6.81 -12.80 -5.93
N GLU A 82 8.03 -12.26 -6.08
CA GLU A 82 9.20 -13.02 -6.56
C GLU A 82 9.53 -14.20 -5.64
N LYS A 83 9.58 -13.97 -4.32
CA LYS A 83 9.88 -15.01 -3.33
C LYS A 83 8.91 -16.18 -3.38
N TRP A 84 7.66 -15.92 -3.73
CA TRP A 84 6.61 -16.95 -3.82
C TRP A 84 6.29 -17.40 -5.24
N ASN A 85 7.08 -16.92 -6.21
CA ASN A 85 6.96 -17.25 -7.61
C ASN A 85 5.53 -17.06 -8.15
N VAL A 86 4.89 -15.98 -7.71
CA VAL A 86 3.58 -15.55 -8.20
C VAL A 86 3.76 -14.33 -9.08
N ILE A 87 3.08 -14.30 -10.23
CA ILE A 87 2.98 -13.08 -11.04
C ILE A 87 2.40 -11.99 -10.14
N ALA A 88 3.02 -10.80 -10.11
CA ALA A 88 2.86 -9.66 -9.19
C ALA A 88 1.43 -9.15 -8.91
N VAL A 89 0.53 -10.03 -8.49
CA VAL A 89 -0.88 -9.78 -8.18
C VAL A 89 -1.14 -10.18 -6.73
N MET A 90 -0.25 -9.76 -5.84
CA MET A 90 -0.56 -9.72 -4.42
C MET A 90 -1.53 -8.54 -4.20
N ALA A 91 -2.82 -8.83 -4.37
CA ALA A 91 -3.98 -8.03 -3.98
C ALA A 91 -4.01 -6.53 -4.36
N LYS A 92 -3.97 -6.19 -5.65
CA LYS A 92 -4.73 -5.02 -6.16
C LYS A 92 -6.19 -5.45 -6.37
N PRO A 93 -7.22 -4.57 -6.33
CA PRO A 93 -8.52 -4.78 -5.65
C PRO A 93 -9.39 -5.96 -6.11
N PHE A 94 -8.92 -6.76 -7.06
CA PHE A 94 -9.49 -8.04 -7.41
C PHE A 94 -8.35 -9.07 -7.46
N SER A 95 -8.33 -10.01 -6.52
CA SER A 95 -7.44 -11.16 -6.65
C SER A 95 -7.78 -11.91 -7.96
N PRO A 96 -6.81 -12.51 -8.68
CA PRO A 96 -7.12 -13.30 -9.87
C PRO A 96 -8.15 -14.40 -9.60
N ARG A 97 -8.15 -14.97 -8.38
CA ARG A 97 -9.16 -15.95 -7.94
C ARG A 97 -10.54 -15.32 -7.75
N GLU A 98 -10.66 -14.11 -7.21
CA GLU A 98 -11.94 -13.41 -7.10
C GLU A 98 -12.42 -12.88 -8.45
N LEU A 99 -11.51 -12.52 -9.36
CA LEU A 99 -11.85 -12.24 -10.76
C LEU A 99 -12.38 -13.49 -11.44
N LEU A 100 -11.71 -14.64 -11.28
CA LEU A 100 -12.18 -15.91 -11.83
C LEU A 100 -13.52 -16.31 -11.24
N LYS A 101 -13.72 -16.21 -9.91
CA LYS A 101 -15.02 -16.43 -9.27
C LYS A 101 -16.11 -15.51 -9.81
N LYS A 102 -15.83 -14.20 -9.96
CA LYS A 102 -16.76 -13.24 -10.57
C LYS A 102 -17.04 -13.55 -12.04
N VAL A 103 -16.04 -13.99 -12.80
CA VAL A 103 -16.20 -14.41 -14.19
C VAL A 103 -17.06 -15.66 -14.26
N ASP A 104 -16.83 -16.65 -13.38
CA ASP A 104 -17.61 -17.88 -13.30
C ASP A 104 -19.07 -17.59 -12.88
N GLU A 105 -19.30 -16.69 -11.92
CA GLU A 105 -20.63 -16.20 -11.50
C GLU A 105 -21.37 -15.46 -12.64
N VAL A 106 -20.64 -14.68 -13.43
CA VAL A 106 -21.20 -13.99 -14.62
C VAL A 106 -21.53 -14.99 -15.73
N LEU A 107 -20.68 -16.00 -15.94
CA LEU A 107 -20.88 -17.05 -16.94
C LEU A 107 -22.01 -18.03 -16.52
N SER A 108 -22.20 -18.27 -15.23
CA SER A 108 -23.27 -19.11 -14.68
C SER A 108 -24.64 -18.42 -14.69
N GLY A 109 -24.69 -17.11 -14.93
CA GLY A 109 -25.94 -16.33 -14.98
C GLY A 109 -26.52 -15.99 -13.61
N GLU A 110 -25.73 -16.12 -12.53
CA GLU A 110 -26.17 -15.91 -11.15
C GLU A 110 -26.07 -14.45 -10.67
N THR A 111 -25.90 -13.47 -11.57
CA THR A 111 -25.96 -12.05 -11.18
C THR A 111 -27.37 -11.68 -10.72
N ALA A 112 -27.60 -11.85 -9.42
CA ALA A 112 -28.72 -11.29 -8.69
C ALA A 112 -28.67 -9.77 -8.80
N ALA A 113 -29.78 -9.19 -9.26
CA ALA A 113 -30.04 -7.77 -9.18
C ALA A 113 -29.88 -7.29 -7.72
N THR A 114 -29.02 -6.30 -7.48
CA THR A 114 -29.25 -5.11 -6.63
C THR A 114 -28.15 -4.08 -6.92
#